data_AF-A0A6B2LIC0-F1
#
_entry.id   AF-A0A6B2LIC0-F1
#
_cell.length_a   1.000
_cell.length_b   1.000
_cell.length_c   1.000
_cell.angle_alpha   90.00
_cell.angle_beta   90.00
_cell.angle_gamma   90.00
#
_symmetry.space_group_name_H-M   'P 1'
#
loop_
_entity.id
_entity.type
_entity.pdbx_description
1 polymer ?
#
loop_
_entity_poly.entity_id
_entity_poly.type
_entity_poly.pdbx_seq_one_letter_code
_entity_poly.pdbx_strand_id
1 'polypeptide(L)'
;MTKLIEITVGHYCIEFTPTTIGDYTILVKHNNQPIIKSPLILTVQDPKLCFTEGAVMNCLKNKQAFVIDNSITYLNLNYEEIGDEEIKFIEIALQKNSTLQELLLSYNKISDKGAQIIGNLLSYNSSLQTLTLEDNNISDVGAIAIGKALKVNSTLKYLDISNNFDISTNMEKNLKIHTINL
;
A
#
# COMPACT_ATOMS: atom_id res chain seq x y z
N MET A 1 17.41 13.92 17.68
CA MET A 1 17.73 15.34 17.93
C MET A 1 16.69 16.15 17.18
N THR A 2 15.64 16.64 17.86
CA THR A 2 14.51 17.32 17.20
C THR A 2 15.00 18.65 16.63
N LYS A 3 14.97 18.79 15.30
CA LYS A 3 15.39 20.02 14.63
C LYS A 3 14.16 20.88 14.36
N LEU A 4 14.16 22.10 14.89
CA LEU A 4 13.08 23.07 14.73
C LEU A 4 13.25 23.82 13.41
N ILE A 5 12.21 23.82 12.57
CA ILE A 5 12.13 24.65 11.37
C ILE A 5 10.96 25.61 11.56
N GLU A 6 11.24 26.92 11.51
CA GLU A 6 10.26 27.99 11.60
C GLU A 6 10.10 28.65 10.22
N ILE A 7 8.86 28.70 9.72
CA ILE A 7 8.53 29.27 8.41
C ILE A 7 7.52 30.40 8.60
N THR A 8 7.82 31.59 8.08
CA THR A 8 6.95 32.78 8.06
C THR A 8 6.36 32.97 6.66
N VAL A 9 5.13 33.45 6.55
CA VAL A 9 4.22 33.10 5.44
C VAL A 9 4.13 34.12 4.32
N GLY A 10 4.10 33.60 3.09
CA GLY A 10 3.23 34.03 1.98
C GLY A 10 2.96 32.85 1.01
N HIS A 11 1.69 32.48 0.76
CA HIS A 11 1.23 31.37 -0.10
C HIS A 11 1.96 30.01 0.10
N TYR A 12 1.57 29.24 1.12
CA TYR A 12 2.34 28.12 1.67
C TYR A 12 2.71 26.99 0.68
N CYS A 13 4.02 26.77 0.53
CA CYS A 13 4.64 25.49 0.22
C CYS A 13 5.66 25.19 1.33
N ILE A 14 5.69 23.96 1.85
CA ILE A 14 6.67 23.53 2.85
C ILE A 14 7.56 22.48 2.19
N GLU A 15 8.78 22.88 1.84
CA GLU A 15 9.79 21.95 1.35
C GLU A 15 10.69 21.52 2.52
N PHE A 16 10.73 20.21 2.78
CA PHE A 16 11.51 19.62 3.85
C PHE A 16 12.32 18.44 3.30
N THR A 17 13.65 18.55 3.32
CA THR A 17 14.58 17.51 2.88
C THR A 17 15.44 17.07 4.07
N PRO A 18 15.00 16.06 4.84
CA PRO A 18 15.77 15.56 5.98
C PRO A 18 17.09 14.95 5.50
N THR A 19 18.20 15.32 6.14
CA THR A 19 19.52 14.73 5.87
C THR A 19 19.88 13.61 6.82
N THR A 20 19.03 13.34 7.82
CA THR A 20 19.24 12.32 8.85
C THR A 20 17.93 11.66 9.25
N ILE A 21 18.01 10.40 9.69
CA ILE A 21 16.92 9.70 10.38
C ILE A 21 16.59 10.40 11.70
N GLY A 22 15.32 10.45 12.07
CA GLY A 22 14.86 10.92 13.37
C GLY A 22 13.47 11.55 13.34
N ASP A 23 13.02 11.98 14.51
CA ASP A 23 11.77 12.70 14.68
C ASP A 23 11.96 14.20 14.51
N TYR A 24 11.10 14.80 13.70
CA TYR A 24 11.06 16.20 13.35
C TYR A 24 9.73 16.80 13.78
N THR A 25 9.81 17.96 14.42
CA THR A 25 8.65 18.78 14.79
C THR A 25 8.71 20.04 13.94
N ILE A 26 7.86 20.11 12.93
CA ILE A 26 7.76 21.29 12.06
C ILE A 26 6.72 22.23 12.63
N LEU A 27 7.15 23.43 13.02
CA LEU A 27 6.26 24.49 13.49
C LEU A 27 5.89 25.40 12.33
N VAL A 28 4.61 25.41 11.98
CA VAL A 28 4.07 26.27 10.95
C VAL A 28 3.30 27.39 11.62
N LYS A 29 3.73 28.64 11.39
CA LYS A 29 3.15 29.83 12.03
C LYS A 29 2.70 30.85 10.99
N HIS A 30 1.60 31.55 11.27
CA HIS A 30 1.17 32.75 10.55
C HIS A 30 1.16 33.92 11.53
N ASN A 31 1.85 35.02 11.21
CA ASN A 31 2.02 36.16 12.12
C ASN A 31 2.49 35.73 13.52
N ASN A 32 3.51 34.85 13.57
CA ASN A 32 4.06 34.24 14.79
C ASN A 32 3.10 33.39 15.64
N GLN A 33 1.87 33.13 15.17
CA GLN A 33 0.92 32.22 15.82
C GLN A 33 0.88 30.87 15.09
N PRO A 34 0.94 29.72 15.80
CA PRO A 34 0.79 28.41 15.18
C PRO A 34 -0.52 28.29 14.41
N ILE A 35 -0.48 27.69 13.21
CA ILE A 35 -1.71 27.34 12.48
C ILE A 35 -2.39 26.11 13.10
N ILE A 36 -3.68 25.89 12.81
CA ILE A 36 -4.52 24.83 13.42
C ILE A 36 -3.91 23.41 13.31
N LYS A 37 -3.06 23.14 12.32
CA LYS A 37 -2.42 21.82 12.11
C LYS A 37 -0.94 21.76 12.53
N SER A 38 -0.44 22.76 13.26
CA SER A 38 0.93 22.79 13.79
C SER A 38 0.96 22.37 15.27
N PRO A 39 1.99 21.62 15.74
CA PRO A 39 3.13 21.11 14.97
C PRO A 39 2.76 19.94 14.06
N LEU A 40 3.44 19.86 12.91
CA LEU A 40 3.49 18.62 12.13
C LEU A 40 4.61 17.75 12.69
N ILE A 41 4.27 16.53 13.09
CA ILE A 41 5.24 15.54 13.56
C ILE A 41 5.58 14.61 12.39
N LEU A 42 6.87 14.52 12.07
CA LEU A 42 7.38 13.67 10.99
C LEU A 42 8.50 12.79 11.54
N THR A 43 8.38 11.48 11.35
CA THR A 43 9.44 10.53 11.66
C THR A 43 10.07 10.08 10.36
N VAL A 44 11.35 10.39 10.18
CA VAL A 44 12.16 9.96 9.02
C VAL A 44 12.94 8.74 9.46
N GLN A 45 12.72 7.60 8.80
CA GLN A 45 13.44 6.36 9.05
C GLN A 45 13.89 5.77 7.72
N ASP A 46 15.05 5.10 7.72
CA ASP A 46 15.43 4.26 6.59
C ASP A 46 14.45 3.08 6.52
N PRO A 47 13.83 2.82 5.36
CA PRO A 47 12.98 1.65 5.23
C PRO A 47 13.84 0.40 5.41
N LYS A 48 13.35 -0.54 6.22
CA LYS A 48 14.05 -1.80 6.45
C LYS A 48 14.05 -2.63 5.17
N LEU A 49 15.22 -3.11 4.75
CA LEU A 49 15.31 -4.06 3.64
C LEU A 49 14.92 -5.45 4.11
N CYS A 50 13.87 -6.01 3.50
CA CYS A 50 13.33 -7.32 3.83
C CYS A 50 13.72 -8.33 2.76
N PHE A 51 14.39 -9.40 3.20
CA PHE A 51 14.87 -10.51 2.35
C PHE A 51 14.02 -11.78 2.51
N THR A 52 13.04 -11.77 3.40
CA THR A 52 12.18 -12.92 3.69
C THR A 52 10.76 -12.46 3.99
N GLU A 53 9.79 -13.35 3.79
CA GLU A 53 8.39 -13.18 4.20
C GLU A 53 8.28 -12.81 5.69
N GLY A 54 9.00 -13.51 6.57
CA GLY A 54 9.03 -13.19 8.00
C GLY A 54 9.58 -11.79 8.31
N ALA A 55 10.54 -11.29 7.51
CA ALA A 55 11.04 -9.92 7.66
C ALA A 55 9.97 -8.90 7.25
N VAL A 56 9.26 -9.14 6.15
CA VAL A 56 8.11 -8.32 5.71
C VAL A 56 7.04 -8.29 6.79
N MET A 57 6.65 -9.47 7.32
CA MET A 57 5.64 -9.55 8.37
C MET A 57 6.05 -8.83 9.66
N ASN A 58 7.32 -8.91 10.03
CA ASN A 58 7.82 -8.16 11.17
C ASN A 58 7.74 -6.63 10.94
N CYS A 59 8.01 -6.15 9.73
CA CYS A 59 7.84 -4.73 9.41
C CYS A 59 6.37 -4.31 9.46
N LEU A 60 5.47 -5.12 8.89
CA LEU A 60 4.02 -4.85 8.93
C LEU A 60 3.50 -4.79 10.37
N LYS A 61 3.83 -5.79 11.20
CA LYS A 61 3.41 -5.86 12.62
C LYS A 61 3.92 -4.66 13.43
N ASN A 62 5.11 -4.16 13.11
CA ASN A 62 5.68 -2.99 13.76
C ASN A 62 5.30 -1.65 13.09
N LYS A 63 4.46 -1.66 12.06
CA LYS A 63 4.09 -0.47 11.27
C LYS A 63 5.32 0.31 10.78
N GLN A 64 6.36 -0.43 10.41
CA GLN A 64 7.64 0.09 9.97
C GLN A 64 7.65 0.16 8.44
N ALA A 65 8.16 1.27 7.89
CA ALA A 65 8.45 1.34 6.46
C ALA A 65 9.50 0.28 6.06
N PHE A 66 9.31 -0.36 4.92
CA PHE A 66 10.21 -1.39 4.41
C PHE A 66 10.31 -1.36 2.89
N VAL A 67 11.37 -1.97 2.38
CA VAL A 67 11.58 -2.28 0.96
C VAL A 67 11.76 -3.77 0.81
N ILE A 68 11.22 -4.33 -0.27
CA ILE A 68 11.31 -5.76 -0.58
C ILE A 68 12.55 -5.97 -1.46
N ASP A 69 13.43 -6.85 -1.01
CA ASP A 69 14.63 -7.20 -1.77
C ASP A 69 14.26 -7.82 -3.13
N ASN A 70 15.07 -7.51 -4.15
CA ASN A 70 14.80 -7.94 -5.53
C ASN A 70 15.00 -9.45 -5.75
N SER A 71 15.53 -10.20 -4.78
CA SER A 71 15.52 -11.66 -4.82
C SER A 71 14.14 -12.28 -4.52
N ILE A 72 13.23 -11.52 -3.92
CA ILE A 72 11.88 -12.00 -3.60
C ILE A 72 11.01 -11.92 -4.86
N THR A 73 10.47 -13.07 -5.25
CA THR A 73 9.54 -13.22 -6.38
C THR A 73 8.16 -13.72 -5.95
N TYR A 74 8.07 -14.27 -4.74
CA TYR A 74 6.85 -14.81 -4.14
C TYR A 74 6.76 -14.34 -2.69
N LEU A 75 5.58 -13.87 -2.27
CA LEU A 75 5.30 -13.41 -0.92
C LEU A 75 3.92 -13.89 -0.48
N ASN A 76 3.88 -14.74 0.54
CA ASN A 76 2.62 -15.21 1.12
C ASN A 76 2.31 -14.46 2.41
N LEU A 77 1.18 -13.75 2.43
CA LEU A 77 0.67 -13.04 3.60
C LEU A 77 -0.77 -13.49 3.91
N ASN A 78 -1.14 -14.71 3.51
CA ASN A 78 -2.44 -15.27 3.84
C ASN A 78 -2.57 -15.47 5.35
N TYR A 79 -3.76 -15.26 5.92
CA TYR A 79 -4.05 -15.46 7.35
C TYR A 79 -3.21 -14.61 8.32
N GLU A 80 -2.71 -13.45 7.89
CA GLU A 80 -1.83 -12.59 8.72
C GLU A 80 -2.56 -11.39 9.35
N GLU A 81 -3.89 -11.39 9.31
CA GLU A 81 -4.77 -10.30 9.78
C GLU A 81 -4.44 -8.94 9.14
N ILE A 82 -3.97 -8.93 7.90
CA ILE A 82 -3.62 -7.73 7.14
C ILE A 82 -4.86 -6.87 6.91
N GLY A 83 -4.81 -5.60 7.32
CA GLY A 83 -5.85 -4.61 7.05
C GLY A 83 -5.41 -3.54 6.05
N ASP A 84 -6.26 -2.55 5.84
CA ASP A 84 -6.04 -1.49 4.85
C ASP A 84 -4.78 -0.65 5.12
N GLU A 85 -4.36 -0.53 6.38
CA GLU A 85 -3.17 0.24 6.75
C GLU A 85 -1.89 -0.52 6.37
N GLU A 86 -1.84 -1.84 6.57
CA GLU A 86 -0.74 -2.70 6.15
C GLU A 86 -0.60 -2.72 4.62
N ILE A 87 -1.73 -2.70 3.88
CA ILE A 87 -1.73 -2.60 2.41
C ILE A 87 -1.03 -1.32 1.93
N LYS A 88 -1.09 -0.19 2.66
CA LYS A 88 -0.33 1.01 2.28
C LYS A 88 1.18 0.79 2.35
N PHE A 89 1.66 0.06 3.36
CA PHE A 89 3.08 -0.26 3.46
C PHE A 89 3.51 -1.19 2.33
N ILE A 90 2.67 -2.17 1.97
CA ILE A 90 2.91 -3.08 0.84
C ILE A 90 2.94 -2.29 -0.48
N GLU A 91 1.99 -1.39 -0.70
CA GLU A 91 1.97 -0.50 -1.86
C GLU A 91 3.29 0.27 -1.98
N ILE A 92 3.72 0.96 -0.91
CA ILE A 92 4.96 1.73 -0.86
C ILE A 92 6.17 0.84 -1.16
N ALA A 93 6.25 -0.34 -0.55
CA ALA A 93 7.34 -1.27 -0.74
C ALA A 93 7.43 -1.79 -2.20
N LEU A 94 6.29 -1.86 -2.89
CA LEU A 94 6.19 -2.34 -4.27
C LEU A 94 6.30 -1.25 -5.34
N GLN A 95 6.36 0.04 -4.97
CA GLN A 95 6.58 1.13 -5.93
C GLN A 95 7.88 1.01 -6.72
N LYS A 96 8.92 0.41 -6.11
CA LYS A 96 10.24 0.23 -6.72
C LYS A 96 10.64 -1.23 -6.87
N ASN A 97 9.85 -2.16 -6.35
CA ASN A 97 10.09 -3.59 -6.54
C ASN A 97 9.55 -4.01 -7.91
N SER A 98 10.43 -4.55 -8.73
CA SER A 98 10.09 -5.04 -10.07
C SER A 98 10.30 -6.55 -10.19
N THR A 99 10.38 -7.26 -9.07
CA THR A 99 10.74 -8.70 -9.02
C THR A 99 9.65 -9.56 -8.42
N LEU A 100 8.81 -9.01 -7.53
CA LEU A 100 7.69 -9.74 -6.95
C LEU A 100 6.66 -10.05 -8.05
N GLN A 101 6.40 -11.34 -8.24
CA GLN A 101 5.50 -11.88 -9.24
C GLN A 101 4.22 -12.41 -8.58
N GLU A 102 4.31 -12.91 -7.36
CA GLU A 102 3.18 -13.51 -6.65
C GLU A 102 3.01 -12.90 -5.27
N LEU A 103 1.81 -12.37 -5.01
CA LEU A 103 1.42 -11.79 -3.73
C LEU A 103 0.12 -12.45 -3.26
N LEU A 104 0.19 -13.23 -2.18
CA LEU A 104 -0.98 -13.88 -1.62
C LEU A 104 -1.46 -13.10 -0.40
N LEU A 105 -2.72 -12.65 -0.42
CA LEU A 105 -3.36 -11.83 0.60
C LEU A 105 -4.75 -12.37 0.98
N SER A 106 -5.02 -13.64 0.71
CA SER A 106 -6.27 -14.31 1.06
C SER A 106 -6.46 -14.44 2.57
N TYR A 107 -7.71 -14.54 3.03
CA TYR A 107 -8.08 -14.74 4.43
C TYR A 107 -7.53 -13.64 5.36
N ASN A 108 -7.73 -12.38 4.98
CA ASN A 108 -7.29 -11.19 5.70
C ASN A 108 -8.48 -10.25 5.99
N LYS A 109 -8.21 -9.01 6.39
CA LYS A 109 -9.21 -8.01 6.79
C LYS A 109 -9.22 -6.80 5.84
N ILE A 110 -8.91 -7.03 4.57
CA ILE A 110 -8.82 -5.98 3.54
C ILE A 110 -10.23 -5.54 3.16
N SER A 111 -10.52 -4.25 3.26
CA SER A 111 -11.81 -3.67 2.89
C SER A 111 -11.77 -3.01 1.50
N ASP A 112 -12.86 -2.35 1.11
CA ASP A 112 -12.90 -1.51 -0.10
C ASP A 112 -11.80 -0.43 -0.15
N LYS A 113 -11.34 0.05 1.02
CA LYS A 113 -10.24 1.02 1.09
C LYS A 113 -8.91 0.36 0.71
N GLY A 114 -8.61 -0.82 1.25
CA GLY A 114 -7.45 -1.61 0.86
C GLY A 114 -7.51 -2.04 -0.61
N ALA A 115 -8.68 -2.43 -1.10
CA ALA A 115 -8.89 -2.76 -2.52
C ALA A 115 -8.62 -1.56 -3.46
N GLN A 116 -8.96 -0.33 -3.06
CA GLN A 116 -8.61 0.87 -3.81
C GLN A 116 -7.09 1.10 -3.85
N ILE A 117 -6.39 0.87 -2.73
CA ILE A 117 -4.93 0.97 -2.66
C ILE A 117 -4.29 -0.09 -3.57
N ILE A 118 -4.79 -1.33 -3.54
CA ILE A 118 -4.38 -2.40 -4.45
C ILE A 118 -4.63 -2.01 -5.91
N GLY A 119 -5.78 -1.43 -6.23
CA GLY A 119 -6.05 -0.90 -7.56
C GLY A 119 -5.02 0.14 -7.99
N ASN A 120 -4.64 1.06 -7.10
CA ASN A 120 -3.58 2.02 -7.38
C ASN A 120 -2.23 1.31 -7.64
N LEU A 121 -1.84 0.37 -6.77
CA LEU A 121 -0.65 -0.46 -6.93
C LEU A 121 -0.59 -1.13 -8.31
N LEU A 122 -1.69 -1.77 -8.72
CA LEU A 122 -1.77 -2.46 -10.01
C LEU A 122 -1.68 -1.50 -11.20
N SER A 123 -2.07 -0.23 -11.06
CA SER A 123 -2.02 0.73 -12.16
C SER A 123 -0.59 1.08 -12.62
N TYR A 124 0.42 0.87 -11.76
CA TYR A 124 1.82 1.15 -12.08
C TYR A 124 2.77 -0.04 -11.87
N ASN A 125 2.40 -1.05 -11.07
CA ASN A 125 3.23 -2.24 -10.91
C ASN A 125 3.19 -3.09 -12.18
N SER A 126 4.37 -3.48 -12.66
CA SER A 126 4.57 -4.23 -13.91
C SER A 126 5.32 -5.54 -13.70
N SER A 127 5.38 -6.05 -12.47
CA SER A 127 6.01 -7.34 -12.16
C SER A 127 5.02 -8.37 -11.66
N LEU A 128 3.97 -7.94 -10.97
CA LEU A 128 2.99 -8.82 -10.35
C LEU A 128 2.17 -9.55 -11.42
N GLN A 129 2.11 -10.87 -11.29
CA GLN A 129 1.42 -11.81 -12.17
C GLN A 129 0.28 -12.53 -11.45
N THR A 130 0.41 -12.75 -10.14
CA THR A 130 -0.58 -13.44 -9.31
C THR A 130 -0.91 -12.59 -8.09
N LEU A 131 -2.20 -12.35 -7.87
CA LEU A 131 -2.72 -11.71 -6.67
C LEU A 131 -3.92 -12.50 -6.14
N THR A 132 -3.90 -12.89 -4.87
CA THR A 132 -5.06 -13.51 -4.22
C THR A 132 -5.58 -12.64 -3.08
N LEU A 133 -6.89 -12.47 -3.04
CA LEU A 133 -7.63 -11.65 -2.07
C LEU A 133 -8.89 -12.40 -1.61
N GLU A 134 -8.96 -13.71 -1.85
CA GLU A 134 -10.06 -14.57 -1.39
C GLU A 134 -10.34 -14.33 0.10
N ASP A 135 -11.62 -14.40 0.51
CA ASP A 135 -12.01 -14.33 1.92
C ASP A 135 -11.47 -13.07 2.63
N ASN A 136 -11.76 -11.90 2.05
CA ASN A 136 -11.54 -10.58 2.65
C ASN A 136 -12.89 -9.83 2.80
N ASN A 137 -12.85 -8.54 3.15
CA ASN A 137 -14.02 -7.68 3.35
C ASN A 137 -14.25 -6.72 2.15
N ILE A 138 -13.95 -7.15 0.93
CA ILE A 138 -14.08 -6.35 -0.29
C ILE A 138 -15.51 -6.43 -0.82
N SER A 139 -16.14 -5.30 -1.14
CA SER A 139 -17.45 -5.24 -1.78
C SER A 139 -17.38 -4.96 -3.28
N ASP A 140 -18.55 -4.85 -3.93
CA ASP A 140 -18.65 -4.37 -5.31
C ASP A 140 -17.86 -3.06 -5.54
N VAL A 141 -17.78 -2.18 -4.53
CA VAL A 141 -17.03 -0.91 -4.65
C VAL A 141 -15.53 -1.16 -4.80
N GLY A 142 -14.93 -1.98 -3.93
CA GLY A 142 -13.52 -2.33 -4.00
C GLY A 142 -13.19 -3.17 -5.23
N ALA A 143 -14.07 -4.11 -5.60
CA ALA A 143 -13.92 -4.92 -6.81
C ALA A 143 -13.91 -4.06 -8.08
N ILE A 144 -14.78 -3.03 -8.18
CA ILE A 144 -14.76 -2.05 -9.28
C ILE A 144 -13.43 -1.29 -9.31
N ALA A 145 -12.87 -0.92 -8.16
CA ALA A 145 -11.60 -0.21 -8.10
C ALA A 145 -10.44 -1.05 -8.67
N ILE A 146 -10.36 -2.32 -8.29
CA ILE A 146 -9.39 -3.27 -8.85
C ILE A 146 -9.65 -3.45 -10.36
N GLY A 147 -10.89 -3.68 -10.77
CA GLY A 147 -11.26 -3.85 -12.19
C GLY A 147 -10.92 -2.66 -13.07
N LYS A 148 -10.96 -1.42 -12.55
CA LYS A 148 -10.50 -0.23 -13.28
C LYS A 148 -8.99 -0.26 -13.54
N ALA A 149 -8.19 -0.68 -12.55
CA ALA A 149 -6.75 -0.79 -12.69
C ALA A 149 -6.33 -1.88 -13.69
N LEU A 150 -7.07 -2.99 -13.74
CA LEU A 150 -6.82 -4.07 -14.70
C LEU A 150 -7.01 -3.67 -16.17
N LYS A 151 -7.68 -2.53 -16.46
CA LYS A 151 -7.76 -2.00 -17.83
C LYS A 151 -6.42 -1.49 -18.36
N VAL A 152 -5.50 -1.13 -17.46
CA VAL A 152 -4.18 -0.59 -17.80
C VAL A 152 -3.05 -1.50 -17.35
N ASN A 153 -3.29 -2.41 -16.40
CA ASN A 153 -2.33 -3.43 -16.02
C ASN A 153 -2.30 -4.56 -17.06
N SER A 154 -1.12 -4.85 -17.60
CA SER A 154 -0.92 -5.89 -18.61
C SER A 154 -0.09 -7.08 -18.10
N THR A 155 0.22 -7.14 -16.81
CA THR A 155 1.13 -8.15 -16.24
C THR A 155 0.43 -9.14 -15.34
N LEU A 156 -0.66 -8.73 -14.67
CA LEU A 156 -1.45 -9.59 -13.82
C LEU A 156 -2.20 -10.62 -14.66
N LYS A 157 -1.93 -11.90 -14.41
CA LYS A 157 -2.48 -13.06 -15.12
C LYS A 157 -3.53 -13.79 -14.28
N TYR A 158 -3.40 -13.73 -12.96
CA TYR A 158 -4.30 -14.36 -12.01
C TYR A 158 -4.72 -13.37 -10.92
N LEU A 159 -6.03 -13.25 -10.74
CA LEU A 159 -6.65 -12.52 -9.66
C LEU A 159 -7.75 -13.39 -9.04
N ASP A 160 -7.65 -13.64 -7.74
CA ASP A 160 -8.71 -14.26 -6.97
C ASP A 160 -9.30 -13.25 -5.99
N ILE A 161 -10.60 -12.99 -6.09
CA ILE A 161 -11.36 -12.15 -5.15
C ILE A 161 -12.61 -12.88 -4.65
N SER A 162 -12.63 -14.21 -4.75
CA SER A 162 -13.77 -15.02 -4.32
C SER A 162 -14.05 -14.89 -2.81
N ASN A 163 -15.25 -15.28 -2.38
CA ASN A 163 -15.68 -15.25 -0.97
C ASN A 163 -15.53 -13.88 -0.27
N ASN A 164 -15.63 -12.79 -1.03
CA ASN A 164 -15.62 -11.42 -0.51
C ASN A 164 -17.05 -10.89 -0.32
N PHE A 165 -17.21 -9.90 0.56
CA PHE A 165 -18.50 -9.46 1.09
C PHE A 165 -19.37 -8.76 0.03
N ASP A 166 -20.57 -9.25 -0.26
CA ASP A 166 -21.55 -8.54 -1.10
C ASP A 166 -21.04 -8.20 -2.51
N ILE A 167 -20.21 -9.08 -3.10
CA ILE A 167 -20.03 -9.09 -4.55
C ILE A 167 -21.32 -9.63 -5.14
N SER A 168 -22.25 -8.75 -5.49
CA SER A 168 -23.57 -9.16 -5.96
C SER A 168 -23.42 -10.09 -7.17
N THR A 169 -24.25 -11.13 -7.26
CA THR A 169 -24.21 -12.23 -8.26
C THR A 169 -24.13 -11.81 -9.74
N ASN A 170 -24.30 -10.52 -10.07
CA ASN A 170 -24.05 -9.96 -11.40
C ASN A 170 -22.56 -9.67 -11.68
N MET A 171 -21.77 -9.36 -10.66
CA MET A 171 -20.33 -9.11 -10.77
C MET A 171 -19.52 -10.42 -10.82
N GLU A 172 -19.98 -11.53 -10.21
CA GLU A 172 -19.37 -12.86 -10.41
C GLU A 172 -19.27 -13.25 -11.90
N LYS A 173 -20.18 -12.76 -12.75
CA LYS A 173 -20.13 -12.98 -14.20
C LYS A 173 -19.14 -12.07 -14.94
N ASN A 174 -18.82 -10.89 -14.39
CA ASN A 174 -17.90 -9.91 -15.00
C ASN A 174 -16.49 -9.92 -14.39
N LEU A 175 -16.32 -10.49 -13.19
CA LEU A 175 -15.07 -10.62 -12.45
C LEU A 175 -14.61 -12.08 -12.30
N LYS A 176 -15.30 -13.05 -12.92
CA LYS A 176 -14.67 -14.33 -13.29
C LYS A 176 -13.57 -14.05 -14.32
N ILE A 177 -12.45 -13.53 -13.86
CA ILE A 177 -11.15 -13.76 -14.48
C ILE A 177 -10.84 -15.22 -14.16
N HIS A 178 -11.57 -16.14 -14.81
CA HIS A 178 -10.99 -17.44 -15.10
C HIS A 178 -9.76 -17.12 -15.94
N THR A 179 -8.60 -17.37 -15.33
CA THR A 179 -7.35 -17.72 -15.99
C THR A 179 -7.27 -17.18 -17.41
N ILE A 180 -6.63 -16.03 -17.62
CA ILE A 180 -6.14 -15.70 -18.96
C ILE A 180 -4.99 -16.68 -19.23
N ASN A 181 -5.34 -17.92 -19.59
CA ASN A 181 -4.48 -18.74 -20.42
C ASN A 181 -4.40 -17.98 -21.74
N LEU A 182 -3.20 -17.51 -22.04
CA LEU A 182 -2.82 -17.04 -23.38
C LEU A 182 -3.21 -18.08 -24.43
#